data_AF-A0A7X7KEQ5-F1
#
_entry.id   AF-A0A7X7KEQ5-F1
#
_cell.length_a   1.000
_cell.length_b   1.000
_cell.length_c   1.000
_cell.angle_alpha   90.00
_cell.angle_beta   90.00
_cell.angle_gamma   90.00
#
_symmetry.space_group_name_H-M   'P 1'
#
loop_
_entity.id
_entity.type
_entity.pdbx_description
1 polymer ?
#
loop_
_entity_poly.entity_id
_entity_poly.type
_entity_poly.pdbx_seq_one_letter_code
_entity_poly.pdbx_strand_id
1 'polypeptide(L)' 'NAPQGAGIQAAQTVARLGAEALLTGHVGPKAFATLSAANVAVFTGAAGTVKEAVDQFNNGKLERAAQSDVRGHW' A
#
# COMPACT_ATOMS: atom_id res chain seq x y z
N ASN A 1 6.36 -19.79 -7.04
CA ASN A 1 7.33 -18.70 -7.20
C ASN A 1 6.61 -17.36 -7.04
N ALA A 2 6.54 -16.82 -5.83
CA ALA A 2 6.20 -15.41 -5.67
C ALA A 2 7.46 -14.62 -6.10
N PRO A 3 7.42 -13.77 -7.13
CA PRO A 3 8.57 -12.98 -7.54
C PRO A 3 9.05 -12.14 -6.35
N GLN A 4 10.21 -12.50 -5.80
CA GLN A 4 10.87 -11.73 -4.74
C GLN A 4 11.11 -10.32 -5.29
N GLY A 5 10.40 -9.33 -4.73
CA GLY A 5 10.51 -7.93 -5.16
C GLY A 5 9.33 -7.36 -5.97
N ALA A 6 8.27 -8.13 -6.25
CA ALA A 6 7.08 -7.55 -6.92
C ALA A 6 6.46 -6.39 -6.14
N GLY A 7 6.43 -6.47 -4.80
CA GLY A 7 5.96 -5.36 -3.96
C GLY A 7 6.83 -4.11 -4.07
N ILE A 8 8.15 -4.26 -4.28
CA ILE A 8 9.07 -3.13 -4.45
C ILE A 8 8.85 -2.49 -5.82
N GLN A 9 8.75 -3.29 -6.89
CA GLN A 9 8.50 -2.75 -8.23
C GLN A 9 7.13 -2.06 -8.34
N ALA A 10 6.10 -2.63 -7.71
CA ALA A 10 4.79 -1.99 -7.62
C ALA A 10 4.88 -0.65 -6.88
N ALA A 11 5.54 -0.62 -5.71
CA ALA A 11 5.75 0.61 -4.94
C ALA A 11 6.51 1.69 -5.75
N GLN A 12 7.59 1.30 -6.44
CA GLN A 12 8.35 2.22 -7.30
C GLN A 12 7.52 2.76 -8.46
N THR A 13 6.64 1.95 -9.04
CA THR A 13 5.75 2.37 -10.13
C THR A 13 4.75 3.40 -9.63
N VAL A 14 4.09 3.13 -8.50
CA VAL A 14 3.14 4.06 -7.86
C VAL A 14 3.82 5.40 -7.52
N ALA A 15 5.02 5.35 -6.94
CA ALA A 15 5.82 6.53 -6.64
C ALA A 15 6.18 7.33 -7.91
N ARG A 16 6.59 6.65 -8.99
CA ARG A 16 6.95 7.28 -10.26
C ARG A 16 5.76 7.97 -10.92
N LEU A 17 4.56 7.42 -10.75
CA LEU A 17 3.31 8.01 -11.25
C LEU A 17 2.87 9.24 -10.44
N GLY A 18 3.57 9.59 -9.36
CA GLY A 18 3.24 10.75 -8.52
C GLY A 18 1.99 10.54 -7.67
N ALA A 19 1.63 9.30 -7.36
CA ALA A 19 0.47 9.02 -6.53
C ALA A 19 0.70 9.49 -5.08
N GLU A 20 -0.27 10.18 -4.51
CA GLU A 20 -0.20 10.67 -3.12
C GLU A 20 -0.66 9.61 -2.10
N ALA A 21 -1.55 8.70 -2.52
CA ALA A 21 -2.10 7.65 -1.67
C ALA A 21 -2.18 6.30 -2.38
N LEU A 22 -1.89 5.22 -1.65
CA LEU A 22 -2.06 3.83 -2.07
C LEU A 22 -3.07 3.14 -1.15
N LEU A 23 -4.15 2.62 -1.73
CA LEU A 23 -5.14 1.80 -1.03
C LEU A 23 -4.81 0.32 -1.26
N THR A 24 -4.59 -0.44 -0.19
CA THR A 24 -4.29 -1.87 -0.27
C THR A 24 -4.90 -2.64 0.88
N GLY A 25 -5.09 -3.96 0.72
CA GLY A 25 -5.45 -4.82 1.85
C GLY A 25 -4.26 -5.00 2.80
N HIS A 26 -3.11 -5.39 2.25
CA HIS A 26 -1.87 -5.61 2.99
C HIS A 26 -0.66 -4.99 2.28
N VAL A 27 0.37 -4.65 3.06
CA VAL A 27 1.62 -4.09 2.54
C VAL A 27 2.83 -4.73 3.22
N GLY A 28 3.77 -5.23 2.41
CA GLY A 28 5.04 -5.80 2.88
C GLY A 28 6.03 -4.72 3.38
N PRO A 29 6.95 -5.05 4.30
CA PRO A 29 7.93 -4.10 4.86
C PRO A 29 8.76 -3.36 3.81
N LYS A 30 9.17 -4.06 2.75
CA LYS A 30 9.98 -3.46 1.67
C LYS A 30 9.18 -2.55 0.74
N ALA A 31 7.92 -2.90 0.47
CA ALA A 31 7.02 -2.07 -0.32
C ALA A 31 6.66 -0.79 0.46
N PHE A 32 6.30 -0.95 1.74
CA PHE A 32 6.00 0.16 2.65
C PHE A 32 7.18 1.15 2.76
N ALA A 33 8.40 0.63 2.96
CA ALA A 33 9.59 1.48 3.03
C ALA A 33 9.81 2.30 1.75
N THR A 34 9.59 1.69 0.58
CA THR A 34 9.70 2.39 -0.72
C THR A 34 8.63 3.48 -0.88
N LEU A 35 7.37 3.17 -0.54
CA LEU A 35 6.25 4.10 -0.63
C LEU A 35 6.45 5.28 0.34
N SER A 36 6.85 4.99 1.58
CA SER A 36 7.12 6.00 2.60
C SER A 36 8.28 6.92 2.20
N ALA A 37 9.35 6.39 1.61
CA ALA A 37 10.46 7.20 1.11
C ALA A 37 10.04 8.14 -0.03
N ALA A 38 9.01 7.76 -0.79
CA ALA A 38 8.41 8.58 -1.85
C ALA A 38 7.27 9.50 -1.35
N ASN A 39 7.05 9.62 -0.03
CA ASN A 39 5.94 10.36 0.58
C ASN A 39 4.54 9.91 0.13
N VAL A 40 4.39 8.65 -0.29
CA VAL A 40 3.09 8.07 -0.63
C VAL A 40 2.41 7.58 0.65
N ALA A 41 1.21 8.08 0.94
CA ALA A 41 0.42 7.64 2.07
C ALA A 41 -0.17 6.25 1.81
N VAL A 42 0.12 5.28 2.68
CA VAL A 42 -0.40 3.92 2.54
C VAL A 42 -1.62 3.75 3.44
N PHE A 43 -2.70 3.27 2.86
CA PHE A 43 -3.95 2.94 3.56
C PHE A 43 -4.20 1.45 3.47
N THR A 44 -4.32 0.81 4.63
CA THR A 44 -4.57 -0.63 4.77
C THR A 44 -6.03 -0.91 5.12
N GLY A 45 -6.44 -2.18 4.96
CA GLY A 45 -7.82 -2.59 5.23
C GLY A 45 -8.78 -2.42 4.05
N ALA A 46 -8.29 -2.05 2.87
CA ALA A 46 -9.12 -2.00 1.67
C ALA A 46 -9.53 -3.42 1.26
N ALA A 47 -10.84 -3.65 1.16
CA ALA A 47 -11.44 -4.92 0.72
C ALA A 47 -12.57 -4.68 -0.28
N GLY A 48 -12.89 -5.72 -1.05
CA GLY A 48 -13.94 -5.68 -2.08
C GLY A 48 -13.44 -5.15 -3.43
N THR A 49 -14.34 -4.50 -4.17
CA THR A 49 -14.05 -3.87 -5.46
C THR A 49 -13.27 -2.57 -5.31
N VAL A 50 -12.66 -2.11 -6.41
CA VAL A 50 -11.96 -0.83 -6.45
C VAL A 50 -12.87 0.33 -6.02
N LYS A 51 -14.14 0.30 -6.44
CA LYS A 51 -15.12 1.31 -6.05
C LYS A 51 -15.34 1.32 -4.54
N GLU A 52 -15.51 0.15 -3.94
CA GLU A 52 -15.69 0.02 -2.49
C GLU A 52 -14.46 0.49 -1.72
N ALA A 53 -13.24 0.23 -2.21
CA ALA A 53 -12.02 0.71 -1.59
C ALA A 53 -11.93 2.25 -1.60
N VAL A 54 -12.30 2.88 -2.71
CA VAL A 54 -12.37 4.35 -2.83
C VAL A 54 -13.46 4.92 -1.92
N ASP A 55 -14.62 4.28 -1.84
CA ASP A 55 -15.70 4.69 -0.93
C ASP A 55 -15.28 4.53 0.54
N GLN A 56 -14.56 3.46 0.90
CA GLN A 56 -13.99 3.28 2.25
C GLN A 56 -12.97 4.37 2.59
N PHE A 57 -12.12 4.74 1.64
CA PHE A 57 -11.16 5.82 1.80
C PHE A 57 -11.86 7.17 2.06
N ASN A 58 -12.81 7.53 1.20
CA ASN A 58 -13.56 8.77 1.29
C ASN A 58 -14.39 8.86 2.59
N ASN A 59 -14.88 7.72 3.09
CA ASN A 59 -15.61 7.65 4.35
C ASN A 59 -14.69 7.56 5.59
N GLY A 60 -13.36 7.65 5.43
CA GLY A 60 -12.41 7.55 6.54
C GLY A 60 -12.39 6.17 7.22
N LYS A 61 -12.84 5.11 6.52
CA LYS A 61 -12.88 3.74 7.04
C LYS A 61 -11.55 3.01 6.92
N LEU A 62 -10.64 3.51 6.07
CA LEU A 62 -9.31 2.92 5.91
C LEU A 62 -8.34 3.51 6.92
N GLU A 63 -7.50 2.64 7.46
CA GLU A 63 -6.47 3.04 8.40
C GLU A 63 -5.21 3.44 7.66
N ARG A 64 -4.64 4.58 8.02
CA ARG A 64 -3.34 4.98 7.50
C ARG A 64 -2.29 4.09 8.14
N ALA A 65 -1.65 3.25 7.33
CA ALA A 65 -0.58 2.40 7.77
C ALA A 65 0.61 3.27 8.22
N ALA A 66 0.88 3.26 9.52
CA ALA A 66 2.06 3.89 10.10
C ALA A 66 3.31 2.99 9.96
N GLN A 67 3.10 1.68 9.81
CA GLN A 67 4.13 0.65 9.71
C GLN A 67 3.65 -0.47 8.79
N SER A 68 4.57 -1.32 8.34
CA SER A 68 4.20 -2.53 7.59
C SER A 68 3.57 -3.57 8.51
N ASP A 69 2.34 -4.01 8.20
CA ASP A 69 1.57 -4.93 9.05
C ASP A 69 2.02 -6.40 9.00
N VAL A 70 3.00 -6.76 8.17
CA VAL A 70 3.56 -8.12 8.11
C VAL A 70 4.95 -8.20 8.75
N ARG A 71 5.05 -8.96 9.86
CA ARG A 71 6.31 -9.34 10.48
C ARG A 71 7.11 -10.27 9.55
N GLY A 72 8.10 -9.70 8.89
CA GLY A 72 9.47 -10.25 8.69
C GLY A 72 9.73 -11.67 8.14
N HIS A 73 8.74 -12.52 7.88
CA HIS A 73 8.99 -13.91 7.44
C HIS A 73 8.11 -14.32 6.25
N TRP A 74 8.43 -13.83 5.05
CA TRP A 74 8.07 -14.45 3.76
C TRP A 74 9.08 -14.13 2.68
#